data_AF-A0A1G3FKZ6-F1
#
_entry.id   AF-A0A1G3FKZ6-F1
#
_cell.length_a   1.000
_cell.length_b   1.000
_cell.length_c   1.000
_cell.angle_alpha   90.00
_cell.angle_beta   90.00
_cell.angle_gamma   90.00
#
_symmetry.space_group_name_H-M   'P 1'
#
loop_
_entity.id
_entity.type
_entity.pdbx_description
1 polymer ?
#
loop_
_entity_poly.entity_id
_entity_poly.type
_entity_poly.pdbx_seq_one_letter_code
_entity_poly.pdbx_strand_id
1 'polypeptide(L)'
;ADERISNVEVSLVLDISGSMSGSRINNLRPAAQEFVETVINSSDPGKVTVSLVPYTAQVNVGPDLFSQFNVTQLHSSSYCIELPDSVFSTTALSQTTSFIHNGHFDPFNSGSASLFNCPYHTANRIIPLSDSTARLQSAIGSMVVGGNTSIDLGVKWGALLLDPASQGIVQGLIQRGVVDDAYDDRPLSPSTIDTLKVMVVMTDGQNTAEYKLNNGWRTGNSIVWRSDSNGEVWAYHNRSNTNEDYYNASTGRWATAPHSSAVRLTWPQVFARWTTDTVARYFYAAPLGGSVSTHESNMLSYVSSTKNSRMQTVCTAAKNAGIVIYGIAFEAPSDGQTQIRNCATSDAHYFNANGLEISTVFRAIASQISYLRLTQ
;
A
#
# COMPACT_ATOMS: atom_id res chain seq x y z
N ALA A 1 -15.57 -27.64 -32.79
CA ALA A 1 -15.65 -26.28 -32.23
C ALA A 1 -14.47 -26.20 -31.31
N ASP A 2 -13.40 -25.53 -31.75
CA ASP A 2 -12.14 -25.52 -31.03
C ASP A 2 -12.31 -24.73 -29.72
N GLU A 3 -12.02 -25.41 -28.63
CA GLU A 3 -12.07 -24.91 -27.26
C GLU A 3 -10.96 -23.87 -27.11
N ARG A 4 -11.31 -22.57 -27.17
CA ARG A 4 -10.32 -21.49 -27.10
C ARG A 4 -9.89 -21.27 -25.65
N ILE A 5 -8.74 -21.85 -25.30
CA ILE A 5 -8.13 -21.72 -23.98
C ILE A 5 -7.54 -20.31 -23.84
N SER A 6 -8.29 -19.42 -23.19
CA SER A 6 -7.82 -18.06 -22.91
C SER A 6 -6.92 -17.99 -21.67
N ASN A 7 -5.71 -17.41 -21.80
CA ASN A 7 -4.87 -17.00 -20.68
C ASN A 7 -5.56 -15.90 -19.89
N VAL A 8 -5.54 -15.97 -18.56
CA VAL A 8 -6.17 -14.99 -17.67
C VAL A 8 -5.15 -14.44 -16.70
N GLU A 9 -5.04 -13.13 -16.63
CA GLU A 9 -4.22 -12.44 -15.64
C GLU A 9 -5.11 -11.48 -14.86
N VAL A 10 -5.29 -11.75 -13.57
CA VAL A 10 -6.12 -10.93 -12.68
C VAL A 10 -5.26 -10.18 -11.68
N SER A 11 -5.53 -8.90 -11.50
CA SER A 11 -5.07 -8.15 -10.32
C SER A 11 -6.26 -7.76 -9.46
N LEU A 12 -6.34 -8.32 -8.26
CA LEU A 12 -7.35 -8.06 -7.26
C LEU A 12 -6.85 -6.97 -6.30
N VAL A 13 -7.37 -5.75 -6.47
CA VAL A 13 -6.98 -4.54 -5.74
C VAL A 13 -8.03 -4.27 -4.65
N LEU A 14 -7.67 -4.54 -3.39
CA LEU A 14 -8.61 -4.57 -2.26
C LEU A 14 -8.32 -3.48 -1.25
N ASP A 15 -9.34 -2.65 -0.98
CA ASP A 15 -9.31 -1.69 0.12
C ASP A 15 -9.32 -2.42 1.46
N ILE A 16 -8.32 -2.10 2.28
CA ILE A 16 -8.22 -2.53 3.67
C ILE A 16 -7.99 -1.32 4.59
N SER A 17 -8.44 -0.13 4.18
CA SER A 17 -8.39 1.08 5.00
C SER A 17 -9.26 0.97 6.24
N GLY A 18 -9.11 1.91 7.19
CA GLY A 18 -9.83 1.87 8.46
C GLY A 18 -11.36 1.86 8.32
N SER A 19 -11.91 2.46 7.25
CA SER A 19 -13.36 2.47 6.98
C SER A 19 -13.93 1.06 6.74
N MET A 20 -13.10 0.13 6.26
CA MET A 20 -13.47 -1.27 6.02
C MET A 20 -13.71 -2.08 7.29
N SER A 21 -13.44 -1.52 8.48
CA SER A 21 -13.66 -2.23 9.74
C SER A 21 -15.12 -2.68 9.93
N GLY A 22 -15.31 -3.73 10.74
CA GLY A 22 -16.63 -4.27 11.05
C GLY A 22 -17.21 -5.15 9.94
N SER A 23 -18.48 -4.93 9.59
CA SER A 23 -19.19 -5.76 8.61
C SER A 23 -18.54 -5.75 7.23
N ARG A 24 -17.90 -4.66 6.84
CA ARG A 24 -17.39 -4.50 5.48
C ARG A 24 -16.27 -5.49 5.15
N ILE A 25 -15.21 -5.52 5.94
CA ILE A 25 -14.13 -6.50 5.79
C ILE A 25 -14.63 -7.93 6.02
N ASN A 26 -15.58 -8.12 6.95
CA ASN A 26 -16.17 -9.43 7.21
C ASN A 26 -16.99 -9.98 6.03
N ASN A 27 -17.57 -9.11 5.21
CA ASN A 27 -18.28 -9.49 3.98
C ASN A 27 -17.34 -9.57 2.77
N LEU A 28 -16.33 -8.69 2.69
CA LEU A 28 -15.32 -8.70 1.62
C LEU A 28 -14.56 -10.02 1.58
N ARG A 29 -14.02 -10.47 2.72
CA ARG A 29 -13.14 -11.65 2.78
C ARG A 29 -13.75 -12.89 2.13
N PRO A 30 -14.94 -13.39 2.53
CA PRO A 30 -15.53 -14.57 1.91
C PRO A 30 -15.85 -14.34 0.42
N ALA A 31 -16.32 -13.15 0.04
CA ALA A 31 -16.63 -12.84 -1.35
C ALA A 31 -15.40 -12.86 -2.27
N ALA A 32 -14.28 -12.27 -1.82
CA ALA A 32 -13.01 -12.28 -2.54
C ALA A 32 -12.37 -13.69 -2.57
N GLN A 33 -12.52 -14.47 -1.50
CA GLN A 33 -12.07 -15.87 -1.46
C GLN A 33 -12.80 -16.75 -2.47
N GLU A 34 -14.12 -16.60 -2.59
CA GLU A 34 -14.95 -17.30 -3.57
C GLU A 34 -14.62 -16.86 -5.00
N PHE A 35 -14.37 -15.57 -5.22
CA PHE A 35 -13.93 -15.05 -6.52
C PHE A 35 -12.64 -15.70 -6.98
N VAL A 36 -11.61 -15.72 -6.13
CA VAL A 36 -10.31 -16.34 -6.43
C VAL A 36 -10.47 -17.81 -6.81
N GLU A 37 -11.23 -18.55 -6.01
CA GLU A 37 -11.50 -19.96 -6.26
C GLU A 37 -12.21 -20.17 -7.61
N THR A 38 -13.22 -19.38 -7.92
CA THR A 38 -13.97 -19.49 -9.18
C THR A 38 -13.10 -19.18 -10.40
N VAL A 39 -12.31 -18.11 -10.34
CA VAL A 39 -11.42 -17.71 -11.45
C VAL A 39 -10.34 -18.75 -11.69
N ILE A 40 -9.77 -19.32 -10.62
CA ILE A 40 -8.72 -20.33 -10.75
C ILE A 40 -9.29 -21.67 -11.22
N ASN A 41 -10.36 -22.16 -10.59
CA ASN A 41 -10.95 -23.46 -10.92
C ASN A 41 -11.62 -23.52 -12.30
N SER A 42 -12.02 -22.37 -12.85
CA SER A 42 -12.52 -22.30 -14.23
C SER A 42 -11.38 -22.36 -15.25
N SER A 43 -10.11 -22.33 -14.83
CA SER A 43 -8.94 -22.23 -15.70
C SER A 43 -8.11 -23.50 -15.76
N ASP A 44 -7.58 -23.80 -16.94
CA ASP A 44 -6.61 -24.87 -17.08
C ASP A 44 -5.33 -24.53 -16.28
N PRO A 45 -4.66 -25.53 -15.71
CA PRO A 45 -3.39 -25.34 -15.04
C PRO A 45 -2.40 -24.54 -15.88
N GLY A 46 -1.74 -23.55 -15.28
CA GLY A 46 -0.78 -22.67 -15.95
C GLY A 46 -1.40 -21.54 -16.80
N LYS A 47 -2.72 -21.48 -16.95
CA LYS A 47 -3.39 -20.43 -17.77
C LYS A 47 -3.86 -19.23 -16.98
N VAL A 48 -3.94 -19.32 -15.66
CA VAL A 48 -4.41 -18.25 -14.78
C VAL A 48 -3.33 -17.82 -13.80
N THR A 49 -3.22 -16.51 -13.59
CA THR A 49 -2.49 -15.95 -12.45
C THR A 49 -3.32 -14.85 -11.81
N VAL A 50 -3.35 -14.84 -10.48
CA VAL A 50 -4.00 -13.80 -9.68
C VAL A 50 -2.95 -13.10 -8.83
N SER A 51 -2.87 -11.78 -8.98
CA SER A 51 -2.15 -10.90 -8.06
C SER A 51 -3.10 -10.33 -7.03
N LEU A 52 -2.68 -10.28 -5.77
CA LEU A 52 -3.42 -9.67 -4.67
C LEU A 52 -2.72 -8.37 -4.24
N VAL A 53 -3.45 -7.25 -4.28
CA VAL A 53 -2.92 -5.91 -3.97
C VAL A 53 -3.80 -5.27 -2.88
N PRO A 54 -3.54 -5.58 -1.60
CA PRO A 54 -4.20 -4.90 -0.48
C PRO A 54 -3.64 -3.47 -0.36
N TYR A 55 -4.50 -2.48 -0.16
CA TYR A 55 -4.06 -1.08 -0.01
C TYR A 55 -4.74 -0.35 1.15
N THR A 56 -4.01 0.60 1.74
CA THR A 56 -4.49 1.57 2.73
C THR A 56 -4.05 2.98 2.30
N ALA A 57 -3.43 3.78 3.18
CA ALA A 57 -2.75 5.03 2.84
C ALA A 57 -1.54 4.79 1.92
N GLN A 58 -1.03 3.55 1.90
CA GLN A 58 0.09 3.08 1.11
C GLN A 58 -0.16 1.62 0.68
N VAL A 59 0.73 1.08 -0.14
CA VAL A 59 0.74 -0.33 -0.54
C VAL A 59 2.02 -0.98 -0.06
N ASN A 60 1.91 -2.01 0.78
CA ASN A 60 3.06 -2.79 1.24
C ASN A 60 3.43 -3.82 0.18
N VAL A 61 4.52 -3.59 -0.53
CA VAL A 61 4.95 -4.46 -1.62
C VAL A 61 5.70 -5.71 -1.12
N GLY A 62 6.08 -5.72 0.16
CA GLY A 62 6.91 -6.78 0.74
C GLY A 62 8.40 -6.69 0.33
N PRO A 63 9.31 -7.34 1.06
CA PRO A 63 10.76 -7.20 0.86
C PRO A 63 11.21 -7.66 -0.53
N ASP A 64 10.60 -8.69 -1.09
CA ASP A 64 11.05 -9.30 -2.34
C ASP A 64 10.74 -8.43 -3.56
N LEU A 65 9.50 -7.93 -3.67
CA LEU A 65 9.12 -6.97 -4.71
C LEU A 65 9.79 -5.61 -4.49
N PHE A 66 9.95 -5.18 -3.23
CA PHE A 66 10.71 -3.98 -2.90
C PHE A 66 12.15 -4.03 -3.44
N SER A 67 12.81 -5.18 -3.33
CA SER A 67 14.19 -5.37 -3.81
C SER A 67 14.36 -5.32 -5.33
N GLN A 68 13.26 -5.34 -6.10
CA GLN A 68 13.30 -5.24 -7.56
C GLN A 68 13.42 -3.79 -8.06
N PHE A 69 13.32 -2.79 -7.18
CA PHE A 69 13.37 -1.37 -7.54
C PHE A 69 14.64 -0.70 -7.02
N ASN A 70 15.07 0.37 -7.69
CA ASN A 70 16.11 1.27 -7.19
C ASN A 70 15.58 2.11 -6.01
N VAL A 71 15.58 1.49 -4.83
CA VAL A 71 15.14 2.10 -3.57
C VAL A 71 16.08 1.70 -2.43
N THR A 72 16.56 2.69 -1.67
CA THR A 72 17.39 2.42 -0.49
C THR A 72 16.51 2.00 0.68
N GLN A 73 16.77 0.82 1.26
CA GLN A 73 16.02 0.35 2.42
C GLN A 73 16.38 1.16 3.68
N LEU A 74 15.41 1.88 4.25
CA LEU A 74 15.61 2.70 5.45
C LEU A 74 15.31 1.96 6.77
N HIS A 75 14.46 0.93 6.72
CA HIS A 75 14.10 0.06 7.84
C HIS A 75 13.53 -1.27 7.34
N SER A 76 13.30 -2.23 8.24
CA SER A 76 12.72 -3.55 7.93
C SER A 76 11.28 -3.75 8.40
N SER A 77 10.67 -2.75 9.04
CA SER A 77 9.33 -2.86 9.64
C SER A 77 8.19 -2.96 8.62
N SER A 78 8.29 -2.24 7.51
CA SER A 78 7.31 -2.21 6.43
C SER A 78 8.02 -1.92 5.10
N TYR A 79 7.34 -2.11 3.97
CA TYR A 79 7.95 -2.00 2.63
C TYR A 79 7.00 -1.26 1.67
N CYS A 80 6.81 0.04 1.87
CA CYS A 80 6.05 0.88 0.96
C CYS A 80 6.99 1.81 0.19
N ILE A 81 6.70 2.02 -1.10
CA ILE A 81 7.50 2.86 -1.98
C ILE A 81 6.71 4.11 -2.32
N GLU A 82 7.29 5.28 -2.10
CA GLU A 82 6.65 6.56 -2.44
C GLU A 82 6.69 6.78 -3.95
N LEU A 83 5.52 6.87 -4.57
CA LEU A 83 5.39 7.07 -6.01
C LEU A 83 5.27 8.56 -6.34
N PRO A 84 6.11 9.11 -7.25
CA PRO A 84 5.97 10.48 -7.73
C PRO A 84 4.81 10.62 -8.73
N ASP A 85 4.29 11.82 -8.96
CA ASP A 85 3.18 12.04 -9.91
C ASP A 85 3.48 11.54 -11.33
N SER A 86 4.75 11.58 -11.74
CA SER A 86 5.20 11.22 -13.08
C SER A 86 4.97 9.76 -13.46
N VAL A 87 4.76 8.85 -12.50
CA VAL A 87 4.58 7.42 -12.80
C VAL A 87 3.13 7.01 -13.07
N PHE A 88 2.16 7.90 -12.87
CA PHE A 88 0.73 7.56 -13.03
C PHE A 88 0.24 7.65 -14.48
N SER A 89 1.02 8.22 -15.40
CA SER A 89 0.69 8.31 -16.84
C SER A 89 0.91 7.00 -17.61
N THR A 90 1.44 5.98 -16.96
CA THR A 90 1.71 4.64 -17.53
C THR A 90 1.33 3.56 -16.52
N THR A 91 1.13 2.34 -16.98
CA THR A 91 0.96 1.14 -16.16
C THR A 91 2.30 0.64 -15.60
N ALA A 92 3.40 0.80 -16.33
CA ALA A 92 4.74 0.33 -15.96
C ALA A 92 5.41 1.16 -14.85
N LEU A 93 6.39 0.56 -14.16
CA LEU A 93 7.32 1.25 -13.26
C LEU A 93 8.75 0.84 -13.63
N SER A 94 9.58 1.82 -13.97
CA SER A 94 10.99 1.56 -14.25
C SER A 94 11.74 1.13 -12.98
N GLN A 95 12.50 0.05 -13.07
CA GLN A 95 13.39 -0.41 -11.99
C GLN A 95 14.59 0.53 -11.78
N THR A 96 14.89 1.43 -12.73
CA THR A 96 15.99 2.39 -12.63
C THR A 96 15.60 3.71 -11.96
N THR A 97 14.30 4.02 -11.91
CA THR A 97 13.80 5.22 -11.22
C THR A 97 14.19 5.17 -9.75
N SER A 98 14.88 6.22 -9.28
CA SER A 98 15.22 6.35 -7.87
C SER A 98 13.96 6.62 -7.06
N PHE A 99 13.49 5.63 -6.32
CA PHE A 99 12.36 5.76 -5.42
C PHE A 99 12.79 5.96 -3.97
N ILE A 100 11.82 6.38 -3.16
CA ILE A 100 12.01 6.61 -1.73
C ILE A 100 11.23 5.54 -0.96
N HIS A 101 11.87 4.89 0.00
CA HIS A 101 11.17 4.05 0.97
C HIS A 101 10.35 4.97 1.90
N ASN A 102 9.04 4.78 1.94
CA ASN A 102 8.19 5.46 2.91
C ASN A 102 8.61 5.08 4.33
N GLY A 103 8.67 6.05 5.24
CA GLY A 103 9.06 5.77 6.61
C GLY A 103 8.04 4.91 7.37
N HIS A 104 8.50 4.25 8.41
CA HIS A 104 7.67 3.57 9.39
C HIS A 104 7.32 4.53 10.53
N PHE A 105 6.23 5.29 10.36
CA PHE A 105 5.78 6.32 11.30
C PHE A 105 4.26 6.35 11.40
N ASP A 106 3.79 6.87 12.53
CA ASP A 106 2.38 7.13 12.84
C ASP A 106 2.13 8.65 12.81
N PRO A 107 1.47 9.17 11.75
CA PRO A 107 1.14 10.58 11.61
C PRO A 107 -0.13 11.01 12.36
N PHE A 108 -0.72 10.12 13.15
CA PHE A 108 -2.01 10.34 13.78
C PHE A 108 -1.88 10.38 15.30
N ASN A 109 -2.76 11.13 15.95
CA ASN A 109 -2.94 11.17 17.40
C ASN A 109 -1.64 11.42 18.22
N SER A 110 -1.79 11.57 19.54
CA SER A 110 -0.67 11.66 20.48
C SER A 110 -0.47 10.33 21.20
N GLY A 111 0.77 9.91 21.43
CA GLY A 111 1.11 8.74 22.24
C GLY A 111 2.14 7.81 21.59
N SER A 112 2.00 6.52 21.90
CA SER A 112 2.82 5.48 21.26
C SER A 112 2.35 5.24 19.83
N ALA A 113 3.29 5.06 18.91
CA ALA A 113 2.98 4.78 17.52
C ALA A 113 2.25 3.42 17.39
N SER A 114 1.12 3.42 16.70
CA SER A 114 0.29 2.23 16.49
C SER A 114 -0.48 2.22 15.17
N LEU A 115 -0.73 3.39 14.57
CA LEU A 115 -1.46 3.58 13.32
C LEU A 115 -0.49 3.97 12.20
N PHE A 116 0.40 3.05 11.87
CA PHE A 116 1.46 3.31 10.89
C PHE A 116 0.90 3.62 9.49
N ASN A 117 1.44 4.66 8.85
CA ASN A 117 1.03 5.10 7.52
C ASN A 117 1.22 4.01 6.44
N CYS A 118 2.35 3.30 6.48
CA CYS A 118 2.58 2.12 5.68
C CYS A 118 2.11 0.86 6.45
N PRO A 119 1.20 0.03 5.89
CA PRO A 119 0.75 -1.17 6.58
C PRO A 119 1.92 -2.13 6.77
N TYR A 120 2.19 -2.57 7.99
CA TYR A 120 3.38 -3.37 8.33
C TYR A 120 3.10 -4.88 8.45
N HIS A 121 1.83 -5.27 8.55
CA HIS A 121 1.44 -6.67 8.64
C HIS A 121 1.84 -7.45 7.38
N THR A 122 2.39 -8.65 7.57
CA THR A 122 2.76 -9.56 6.48
C THR A 122 1.54 -9.95 5.62
N ALA A 123 0.37 -10.06 6.24
CA ALA A 123 -0.91 -10.33 5.59
C ALA A 123 -1.37 -9.24 4.60
N ASN A 124 -0.83 -8.02 4.72
CA ASN A 124 -1.18 -6.88 3.86
C ASN A 124 -0.16 -6.69 2.73
N ARG A 125 0.77 -7.63 2.53
CA ARG A 125 1.74 -7.58 1.44
C ARG A 125 1.09 -7.97 0.12
N ILE A 126 1.57 -7.38 -0.97
CA ILE A 126 1.27 -7.85 -2.32
C ILE A 126 1.63 -9.34 -2.44
N ILE A 127 0.75 -10.11 -3.07
CA ILE A 127 1.09 -11.43 -3.62
C ILE A 127 1.13 -11.28 -5.14
N PRO A 128 2.31 -11.33 -5.78
CA PRO A 128 2.41 -11.25 -7.23
C PRO A 128 2.11 -12.62 -7.86
N LEU A 129 1.34 -12.61 -8.96
CA LEU A 129 1.20 -13.71 -9.93
C LEU A 129 1.15 -15.11 -9.30
N SER A 130 0.08 -15.40 -8.56
CA SER A 130 -0.14 -16.70 -7.91
C SER A 130 -1.33 -17.42 -8.52
N ASP A 131 -1.24 -18.73 -8.67
CA ASP A 131 -2.35 -19.65 -8.99
C ASP A 131 -2.76 -20.51 -7.77
N SER A 132 -2.03 -20.40 -6.66
CA SER A 132 -2.37 -21.10 -5.42
C SER A 132 -3.60 -20.47 -4.75
N THR A 133 -4.77 -21.10 -4.96
CA THR A 133 -6.04 -20.75 -4.30
C THR A 133 -5.87 -20.68 -2.78
N ALA A 134 -5.19 -21.66 -2.18
CA ALA A 134 -4.97 -21.71 -0.73
C ALA A 134 -4.14 -20.51 -0.21
N ARG A 135 -3.05 -20.15 -0.91
CA ARG A 135 -2.19 -19.01 -0.55
C ARG A 135 -2.97 -17.70 -0.60
N LEU A 136 -3.73 -17.49 -1.68
CA LEU A 136 -4.53 -16.28 -1.89
C LEU A 136 -5.68 -16.18 -0.89
N GLN A 137 -6.43 -17.27 -0.67
CA GLN A 137 -7.53 -17.28 0.30
C GLN A 137 -7.05 -17.08 1.73
N SER A 138 -5.92 -17.68 2.11
CA SER A 138 -5.31 -17.46 3.42
C SER A 138 -4.89 -16.00 3.60
N ALA A 139 -4.30 -15.39 2.58
CA ALA A 139 -3.90 -13.99 2.63
C ALA A 139 -5.12 -13.07 2.82
N ILE A 140 -6.16 -13.24 1.99
CA ILE A 140 -7.43 -12.50 2.09
C ILE A 140 -8.03 -12.63 3.50
N GLY A 141 -8.10 -13.85 4.03
CA GLY A 141 -8.65 -14.11 5.36
C GLY A 141 -7.89 -13.41 6.50
N SER A 142 -6.59 -13.17 6.31
CA SER A 142 -5.69 -12.62 7.33
C SER A 142 -5.44 -11.11 7.24
N MET A 143 -5.98 -10.43 6.21
CA MET A 143 -5.76 -8.99 6.01
C MET A 143 -6.16 -8.18 7.24
N VAL A 144 -5.37 -7.18 7.60
CA VAL A 144 -5.62 -6.30 8.75
C VAL A 144 -6.03 -4.93 8.25
N VAL A 145 -7.20 -4.45 8.70
CA VAL A 145 -7.70 -3.12 8.31
C VAL A 145 -6.99 -2.00 9.07
N GLY A 146 -6.80 -0.85 8.43
CA GLY A 146 -6.30 0.33 9.11
C GLY A 146 -5.81 1.45 8.19
N GLY A 147 -5.59 2.63 8.79
CA GLY A 147 -5.06 3.79 8.08
C GLY A 147 -6.05 4.43 7.10
N ASN A 148 -5.51 5.35 6.30
CA ASN A 148 -6.23 6.08 5.26
C ASN A 148 -6.45 5.22 4.01
N THR A 149 -6.95 5.84 2.93
CA THR A 149 -7.40 5.18 1.71
C THR A 149 -6.71 5.82 0.49
N SER A 150 -5.88 5.06 -0.22
CA SER A 150 -5.15 5.47 -1.43
C SER A 150 -5.45 4.51 -2.58
N ILE A 151 -6.62 4.68 -3.19
CA ILE A 151 -7.09 3.91 -4.33
C ILE A 151 -6.14 4.08 -5.52
N ASP A 152 -5.62 5.31 -5.72
CA ASP A 152 -4.61 5.62 -6.75
C ASP A 152 -3.37 4.71 -6.68
N LEU A 153 -2.84 4.49 -5.47
CA LEU A 153 -1.71 3.60 -5.25
C LEU A 153 -2.08 2.14 -5.51
N GLY A 154 -3.23 1.69 -5.01
CA GLY A 154 -3.74 0.34 -5.26
C GLY A 154 -3.86 0.03 -6.75
N VAL A 155 -4.51 0.93 -7.51
CA VAL A 155 -4.66 0.79 -8.96
C VAL A 155 -3.31 0.81 -9.67
N LYS A 156 -2.37 1.66 -9.25
CA LYS A 156 -1.05 1.73 -9.87
C LYS A 156 -0.25 0.43 -9.71
N TRP A 157 -0.25 -0.15 -8.51
CA TRP A 157 0.40 -1.45 -8.27
C TRP A 157 -0.34 -2.59 -8.97
N GLY A 158 -1.67 -2.56 -9.00
CA GLY A 158 -2.45 -3.56 -9.74
C GLY A 158 -2.22 -3.50 -11.25
N ALA A 159 -2.08 -2.30 -11.81
CA ALA A 159 -1.75 -2.10 -13.22
C ALA A 159 -0.36 -2.63 -13.56
N LEU A 160 0.63 -2.37 -12.70
CA LEU A 160 2.00 -2.84 -12.89
C LEU A 160 2.06 -4.36 -13.02
N LEU A 161 1.33 -5.10 -12.18
CA LEU A 161 1.34 -6.57 -12.16
C LEU A 161 0.59 -7.20 -13.35
N LEU A 162 0.00 -6.37 -14.22
CA LEU A 162 -0.59 -6.77 -15.49
C LEU A 162 0.17 -6.20 -16.69
N ASP A 163 1.25 -5.45 -16.49
CA ASP A 163 2.02 -4.81 -17.56
C ASP A 163 3.17 -5.72 -18.04
N PRO A 164 3.29 -6.00 -19.36
CA PRO A 164 4.41 -6.78 -19.90
C PRO A 164 5.80 -6.23 -19.56
N ALA A 165 5.94 -4.92 -19.37
CA ALA A 165 7.20 -4.30 -18.95
C ALA A 165 7.67 -4.77 -17.56
N SER A 166 6.79 -5.42 -16.79
CA SER A 166 7.11 -6.00 -15.49
C SER A 166 7.74 -7.40 -15.57
N GLN A 167 7.92 -8.00 -16.75
CA GLN A 167 8.56 -9.32 -16.87
C GLN A 167 9.95 -9.35 -16.19
N GLY A 168 10.75 -8.28 -16.29
CA GLY A 168 12.04 -8.20 -15.58
C GLY A 168 11.90 -8.24 -14.05
N ILE A 169 10.83 -7.68 -13.51
CA ILE A 169 10.48 -7.76 -12.08
C ILE A 169 10.07 -9.20 -11.73
N VAL A 170 9.24 -9.83 -12.56
CA VAL A 170 8.78 -11.22 -12.37
C VAL A 170 9.96 -12.20 -12.38
N GLN A 171 10.90 -12.05 -13.30
CA GLN A 171 12.12 -12.85 -13.35
C GLN A 171 12.92 -12.77 -12.05
N GLY A 172 13.07 -11.56 -11.48
CA GLY A 172 13.71 -11.38 -10.19
C GLY A 172 12.93 -12.00 -9.02
N LEU A 173 11.59 -12.05 -9.10
CA LEU A 173 10.74 -12.72 -8.10
C LEU A 173 10.78 -14.24 -8.20
N ILE A 174 10.90 -14.81 -9.41
CA ILE A 174 11.10 -16.25 -9.65
C ILE A 174 12.41 -16.71 -9.03
N GLN A 175 13.50 -15.96 -9.25
CA GLN A 175 14.82 -16.25 -8.64
C GLN A 175 14.79 -16.25 -7.10
N ARG A 176 13.79 -15.60 -6.50
CA ARG A 176 13.59 -15.52 -5.05
C ARG A 176 12.55 -16.53 -4.54
N GLY A 177 11.96 -17.35 -5.41
CA GLY A 177 10.93 -18.32 -5.07
C GLY A 177 9.59 -17.70 -4.66
N VAL A 178 9.31 -16.46 -5.08
CA VAL A 178 8.07 -15.75 -4.73
C VAL A 178 6.96 -16.01 -5.75
N VAL A 179 7.33 -16.09 -7.02
CA VAL A 179 6.51 -16.44 -8.18
C VAL A 179 7.02 -17.79 -8.73
N ASP A 180 6.10 -18.64 -9.17
CA ASP A 180 6.42 -19.94 -9.77
C ASP A 180 7.11 -19.75 -11.13
N ASP A 181 8.09 -20.61 -11.44
CA ASP A 181 8.87 -20.48 -12.68
C ASP A 181 8.07 -20.83 -13.94
N ALA A 182 6.91 -21.47 -13.80
CA ALA A 182 5.96 -21.66 -14.89
C ALA A 182 5.34 -20.35 -15.44
N TYR A 183 5.59 -19.21 -14.79
CA TYR A 183 5.06 -17.89 -15.15
C TYR A 183 6.15 -16.90 -15.60
N ASP A 184 7.26 -17.41 -16.12
CA ASP A 184 8.42 -16.63 -16.56
C ASP A 184 8.14 -15.70 -17.77
N ASP A 185 7.08 -15.99 -18.52
CA ASP A 185 6.57 -15.22 -19.66
C ASP A 185 5.53 -14.16 -19.26
N ARG A 186 5.18 -14.05 -17.98
CA ARG A 186 4.13 -13.15 -17.48
C ARG A 186 4.70 -11.85 -16.89
N PRO A 187 3.99 -10.71 -17.00
CA PRO A 187 2.68 -10.56 -17.65
C PRO A 187 2.74 -10.64 -19.17
N LEU A 188 1.75 -11.29 -19.79
CA LEU A 188 1.68 -11.50 -21.25
C LEU A 188 1.38 -10.20 -22.01
N SER A 189 1.71 -10.06 -23.30
CA SER A 189 1.23 -8.92 -24.10
C SER A 189 -0.30 -8.96 -24.23
N PRO A 190 -1.03 -7.82 -24.19
CA PRO A 190 -2.46 -7.78 -24.54
C PRO A 190 -2.73 -8.18 -26.01
N SER A 191 -1.71 -8.14 -26.88
CA SER A 191 -1.81 -8.62 -28.26
C SER A 191 -1.55 -10.12 -28.42
N THR A 192 -1.16 -10.82 -27.35
CA THR A 192 -1.04 -12.28 -27.37
C THR A 192 -2.44 -12.86 -27.57
N ILE A 193 -2.57 -13.75 -28.55
CA ILE A 193 -3.85 -14.41 -28.86
C ILE A 193 -4.44 -15.03 -27.59
N ASP A 194 -5.75 -14.89 -27.44
CA ASP A 194 -6.54 -15.45 -26.34
C ASP A 194 -6.01 -15.05 -24.95
N THR A 195 -5.63 -13.78 -24.73
CA THR A 195 -5.18 -13.27 -23.42
C THR A 195 -6.13 -12.22 -22.86
N LEU A 196 -6.69 -12.49 -21.68
CA LEU A 196 -7.56 -11.59 -20.94
C LEU A 196 -6.86 -11.04 -19.70
N LYS A 197 -6.67 -9.71 -19.65
CA LYS A 197 -6.14 -8.98 -18.50
C LYS A 197 -7.25 -8.28 -17.75
N VAL A 198 -7.38 -8.55 -16.46
CA VAL A 198 -8.46 -8.04 -15.63
C VAL A 198 -7.91 -7.41 -14.36
N MET A 199 -8.38 -6.21 -14.04
CA MET A 199 -8.19 -5.60 -12.74
C MET A 199 -9.53 -5.48 -12.05
N VAL A 200 -9.65 -5.98 -10.83
CA VAL A 200 -10.83 -5.79 -9.99
C VAL A 200 -10.44 -4.85 -8.87
N VAL A 201 -10.97 -3.62 -8.91
CA VAL A 201 -10.69 -2.56 -7.94
C VAL A 201 -11.91 -2.40 -7.04
N MET A 202 -11.71 -2.56 -5.74
CA MET A 202 -12.76 -2.45 -4.74
C MET A 202 -12.39 -1.41 -3.68
N THR A 203 -13.34 -0.56 -3.31
CA THR A 203 -13.22 0.46 -2.24
C THR A 203 -14.53 0.62 -1.47
N ASP A 204 -14.46 0.94 -0.18
CA ASP A 204 -15.59 1.48 0.60
C ASP A 204 -15.47 2.97 0.88
N GLY A 205 -14.41 3.58 0.37
CA GLY A 205 -14.08 4.97 0.63
C GLY A 205 -13.81 5.76 -0.64
N GLN A 206 -13.16 6.89 -0.43
CA GLN A 206 -12.62 7.78 -1.44
C GLN A 206 -11.14 8.02 -1.14
N ASN A 207 -10.36 8.52 -2.11
CA ASN A 207 -8.97 8.85 -1.84
C ASN A 207 -8.87 9.89 -0.70
N THR A 208 -7.99 9.61 0.27
CA THR A 208 -7.68 10.49 1.41
C THR A 208 -6.17 10.74 1.49
N ALA A 209 -5.70 11.47 2.49
CA ALA A 209 -4.30 11.90 2.55
C ALA A 209 -3.31 10.72 2.65
N GLU A 210 -2.24 10.80 1.86
CA GLU A 210 -1.05 9.96 1.92
C GLU A 210 0.08 10.76 2.60
N TYR A 211 0.65 10.28 3.71
CA TYR A 211 1.69 11.00 4.44
C TYR A 211 3.12 10.55 4.07
N LYS A 212 4.07 11.47 4.21
CA LYS A 212 5.50 11.29 3.95
C LYS A 212 6.33 12.02 5.01
N LEU A 213 7.47 11.45 5.40
CA LEU A 213 8.45 12.17 6.22
C LEU A 213 9.27 13.12 5.35
N ASN A 214 9.61 14.31 5.84
CA ASN A 214 10.55 15.19 5.16
C ASN A 214 11.99 14.65 5.30
N ASN A 215 12.88 14.96 4.36
CA ASN A 215 14.20 14.29 4.23
C ASN A 215 15.03 14.24 5.52
N GLY A 216 15.01 15.29 6.35
CA GLY A 216 15.76 15.37 7.61
C GLY A 216 15.30 14.39 8.71
N TRP A 217 14.16 13.72 8.50
CA TRP A 217 13.50 12.88 9.49
C TRP A 217 13.40 11.41 9.07
N ARG A 218 13.95 11.06 7.91
CA ARG A 218 13.83 9.70 7.35
C ARG A 218 14.90 8.75 7.88
N THR A 219 16.12 9.26 8.11
CA THR A 219 17.31 8.44 8.35
C THR A 219 18.29 9.13 9.29
N GLY A 220 19.32 8.40 9.73
CA GLY A 220 20.38 8.96 10.56
C GLY A 220 19.98 9.11 12.03
N ASN A 221 20.92 9.64 12.81
CA ASN A 221 20.74 9.83 14.24
C ASN A 221 19.76 10.97 14.53
N SER A 222 18.75 10.70 15.35
CA SER A 222 17.78 11.69 15.81
C SER A 222 18.37 12.60 16.89
N ILE A 223 17.59 13.56 17.39
CA ILE A 223 17.95 14.30 18.62
C ILE A 223 17.63 13.51 19.90
N VAL A 224 16.98 12.35 19.78
CA VAL A 224 16.39 11.63 20.90
C VAL A 224 17.36 10.59 21.45
N TRP A 225 17.47 10.56 22.77
CA TRP A 225 18.24 9.58 23.53
C TRP A 225 17.31 8.86 24.49
N ARG A 226 17.49 7.54 24.63
CA ARG A 226 16.66 6.74 25.54
C ARG A 226 17.53 5.84 26.42
N SER A 227 17.25 5.85 27.71
CA SER A 227 17.86 4.97 28.71
C SER A 227 17.11 3.64 28.79
N ASP A 228 17.82 2.54 28.59
CA ASP A 228 17.25 1.20 28.71
C ASP A 228 17.04 0.77 30.17
N SER A 229 17.76 1.37 31.12
CA SER A 229 17.71 0.97 32.54
C SER A 229 16.50 1.52 33.29
N ASN A 230 16.02 2.71 32.92
CA ASN A 230 14.91 3.38 33.62
C ASN A 230 13.83 3.94 32.68
N GLY A 231 14.01 3.81 31.35
CA GLY A 231 13.05 4.29 30.36
C GLY A 231 13.04 5.80 30.13
N GLU A 232 13.93 6.57 30.76
CA GLU A 232 14.01 8.02 30.55
C GLU A 232 14.35 8.35 29.10
N VAL A 233 13.71 9.42 28.61
CA VAL A 233 13.88 9.91 27.24
C VAL A 233 14.34 11.36 27.28
N TRP A 234 15.34 11.67 26.46
CA TRP A 234 15.98 12.97 26.39
C TRP A 234 16.01 13.48 24.95
N ALA A 235 15.96 14.79 24.77
CA ALA A 235 16.09 15.46 23.47
C ALA A 235 17.26 16.45 23.49
N TYR A 236 18.20 16.30 22.56
CA TYR A 236 19.34 17.19 22.41
C TYR A 236 18.99 18.44 21.59
N HIS A 237 19.31 19.61 22.11
CA HIS A 237 19.22 20.90 21.42
C HIS A 237 20.44 21.74 21.77
N ASN A 238 21.18 22.21 20.77
CA ASN A 238 22.35 23.07 20.98
C ASN A 238 21.89 24.48 21.39
N ARG A 239 21.93 24.77 22.70
CA ARG A 239 21.39 26.01 23.28
C ARG A 239 22.48 27.06 23.43
N SER A 240 22.16 28.29 23.04
CA SER A 240 23.08 29.42 23.22
C SER A 240 23.35 29.70 24.70
N ASN A 241 24.62 29.96 25.03
CA ASN A 241 25.09 30.43 26.34
C ASN A 241 24.88 29.44 27.51
N THR A 242 24.75 28.14 27.24
CA THR A 242 24.73 27.07 28.25
C THR A 242 25.35 25.80 27.67
N ASN A 243 25.66 24.83 28.53
CA ASN A 243 26.01 23.46 28.13
C ASN A 243 24.92 22.45 28.53
N GLU A 244 23.79 22.91 29.09
CA GLU A 244 22.63 22.09 29.39
C GLU A 244 21.78 21.85 28.14
N ASP A 245 22.33 21.06 27.21
CA ASP A 245 21.75 20.82 25.88
C ASP A 245 20.77 19.63 25.83
N TYR A 246 20.60 18.90 26.93
CA TYR A 246 19.74 17.70 26.97
C TYR A 246 18.48 17.97 27.79
N TYR A 247 17.33 17.99 27.13
CA TYR A 247 16.02 18.12 27.77
C TYR A 247 15.48 16.75 28.15
N ASN A 248 15.24 16.49 29.44
CA ASN A 248 14.56 15.30 29.93
C ASN A 248 13.06 15.43 29.71
N ALA A 249 12.49 14.63 28.81
CA ALA A 249 11.07 14.66 28.49
C ALA A 249 10.18 14.12 29.63
N SER A 250 10.73 13.34 30.56
CA SER A 250 10.01 12.79 31.72
C SER A 250 9.90 13.79 32.87
N THR A 251 10.94 14.62 33.09
CA THR A 251 10.97 15.57 34.23
C THR A 251 10.80 17.04 33.82
N GLY A 252 10.89 17.35 32.52
CA GLY A 252 10.82 18.71 31.98
C GLY A 252 12.03 19.59 32.33
N ARG A 253 13.20 18.98 32.60
CA ARG A 253 14.41 19.69 33.03
C ARG A 253 15.53 19.56 32.01
N TRP A 254 16.38 20.58 31.94
CA TRP A 254 17.62 20.54 31.15
C TRP A 254 18.76 19.97 31.97
N ALA A 255 19.72 19.32 31.30
CA ALA A 255 20.95 18.80 31.88
C ALA A 255 22.10 18.84 30.87
N THR A 256 23.33 18.72 31.36
CA THR A 256 24.55 18.72 30.55
C THR A 256 24.84 17.42 29.82
N ALA A 257 24.22 16.32 30.26
CA ALA A 257 24.30 15.00 29.64
C ALA A 257 22.99 14.24 29.91
N PRO A 258 22.61 13.28 29.03
CA PRO A 258 21.51 12.38 29.31
C PRO A 258 21.92 11.36 30.39
N HIS A 259 20.98 10.53 30.83
CA HIS A 259 21.28 9.41 31.73
C HIS A 259 22.45 8.55 31.18
N SER A 260 23.30 8.02 32.06
CA SER A 260 24.56 7.36 31.67
C SER A 260 24.39 6.12 30.78
N SER A 261 23.24 5.45 30.87
CA SER A 261 22.87 4.31 30.01
C SER A 261 22.08 4.71 28.76
N ALA A 262 21.85 6.01 28.53
CA ALA A 262 21.07 6.47 27.40
C ALA A 262 21.83 6.30 26.09
N VAL A 263 21.16 5.71 25.10
CA VAL A 263 21.67 5.56 23.74
C VAL A 263 20.91 6.47 22.79
N ARG A 264 21.63 7.03 21.82
CA ARG A 264 21.03 7.87 20.77
C ARG A 264 20.23 7.01 19.81
N LEU A 265 18.97 7.37 19.60
CA LEU A 265 18.10 6.67 18.65
C LEU A 265 18.27 7.25 17.24
N THR A 266 18.08 6.40 16.23
CA THR A 266 17.89 6.86 14.85
C THR A 266 16.47 7.37 14.64
N TRP A 267 16.22 8.20 13.62
CA TRP A 267 14.86 8.63 13.30
C TRP A 267 13.88 7.46 13.06
N PRO A 268 14.24 6.40 12.30
CA PRO A 268 13.40 5.20 12.22
C PRO A 268 13.05 4.58 13.58
N GLN A 269 13.99 4.53 14.53
CA GLN A 269 13.73 4.00 15.87
C GLN A 269 12.81 4.91 16.69
N VAL A 270 12.90 6.23 16.51
CA VAL A 270 12.00 7.20 17.17
C VAL A 270 10.57 7.02 16.67
N PHE A 271 10.36 7.02 15.35
CA PHE A 271 9.02 6.94 14.77
C PHE A 271 8.38 5.54 14.87
N ALA A 272 9.20 4.49 15.07
CA ALA A 272 8.70 3.17 15.45
C ALA A 272 8.10 3.13 16.87
N ARG A 273 8.36 4.15 17.70
CA ARG A 273 7.93 4.19 19.11
C ARG A 273 6.88 5.25 19.38
N TRP A 274 7.02 6.42 18.78
CA TRP A 274 6.20 7.59 19.08
C TRP A 274 5.59 8.18 17.82
N THR A 275 4.36 8.68 17.95
CA THR A 275 3.69 9.42 16.87
C THR A 275 4.43 10.71 16.55
N THR A 276 4.21 11.27 15.36
CA THR A 276 4.80 12.55 14.98
C THR A 276 4.36 13.70 15.88
N ASP A 277 3.10 13.71 16.34
CA ASP A 277 2.62 14.65 17.37
C ASP A 277 3.44 14.51 18.65
N THR A 278 3.72 13.28 19.09
CA THR A 278 4.49 13.04 20.32
C THR A 278 5.91 13.57 20.21
N VAL A 279 6.55 13.33 19.07
CA VAL A 279 7.89 13.87 18.78
C VAL A 279 7.84 15.39 18.77
N ALA A 280 6.87 15.99 18.07
CA ALA A 280 6.69 17.44 18.00
C ALA A 280 6.40 18.06 19.38
N ARG A 281 5.57 17.41 20.18
CA ARG A 281 5.11 17.90 21.47
C ARG A 281 6.20 17.83 22.53
N TYR A 282 6.80 16.67 22.73
CA TYR A 282 7.69 16.43 23.86
C TYR A 282 9.15 16.68 23.54
N PHE A 283 9.58 16.56 22.28
CA PHE A 283 10.98 16.74 21.91
C PHE A 283 11.26 18.09 21.24
N TYR A 284 10.23 18.85 20.87
CA TYR A 284 10.38 20.20 20.29
C TYR A 284 9.56 21.28 21.00
N ALA A 285 8.23 21.17 21.05
CA ALA A 285 7.37 22.22 21.60
C ALA A 285 7.57 22.42 23.11
N ALA A 286 7.70 21.34 23.89
CA ALA A 286 7.97 21.42 25.32
C ALA A 286 9.33 22.07 25.66
N PRO A 287 10.46 21.69 25.02
CA PRO A 287 11.75 22.35 25.28
C PRO A 287 11.91 23.74 24.65
N LEU A 288 11.41 23.95 23.42
CA LEU A 288 11.70 25.15 22.63
C LEU A 288 10.54 26.15 22.57
N GLY A 289 9.36 25.79 23.05
CA GLY A 289 8.12 26.52 22.83
C GLY A 289 7.59 26.40 21.40
N GLY A 290 6.59 27.20 21.07
CA GLY A 290 5.91 27.18 19.77
C GLY A 290 4.76 26.16 19.68
N SER A 291 4.10 26.13 18.53
CA SER A 291 2.96 25.23 18.29
C SER A 291 3.44 23.81 17.97
N VAL A 292 2.79 22.80 18.56
CA VAL A 292 2.99 21.38 18.21
C VAL A 292 2.77 21.15 16.72
N SER A 293 1.72 21.73 16.16
CA SER A 293 1.38 21.57 14.73
C SER A 293 2.46 22.13 13.80
N THR A 294 3.14 23.21 14.18
CA THR A 294 4.25 23.79 13.40
C THR A 294 5.49 22.90 13.45
N HIS A 295 5.79 22.33 14.62
CA HIS A 295 6.90 21.39 14.73
C HIS A 295 6.62 20.10 13.96
N GLU A 296 5.39 19.60 14.01
CA GLU A 296 4.98 18.41 13.27
C GLU A 296 4.99 18.63 11.75
N SER A 297 4.53 19.79 11.25
CA SER A 297 4.55 20.10 9.82
C SER A 297 5.98 20.23 9.26
N ASN A 298 6.98 20.50 10.10
CA ASN A 298 8.39 20.43 9.68
C ASN A 298 8.84 18.97 9.45
N MET A 299 8.20 17.99 10.10
CA MET A 299 8.51 16.56 9.98
C MET A 299 7.80 15.91 8.81
N LEU A 300 6.59 16.37 8.49
CA LEU A 300 5.68 15.71 7.56
C LEU A 300 5.35 16.55 6.34
N SER A 301 5.09 15.84 5.25
CA SER A 301 4.33 16.32 4.09
C SER A 301 3.23 15.31 3.78
N TYR A 302 2.23 15.73 3.00
CA TYR A 302 1.16 14.84 2.58
C TYR A 302 0.71 15.16 1.16
N VAL A 303 0.12 14.16 0.51
CA VAL A 303 -0.55 14.30 -0.78
C VAL A 303 -2.03 13.99 -0.60
N SER A 304 -2.90 14.89 -1.03
CA SER A 304 -4.35 14.68 -0.99
C SER A 304 -5.05 15.19 -2.26
N SER A 305 -4.69 16.37 -2.75
CA SER A 305 -5.39 17.04 -3.86
C SER A 305 -5.22 16.36 -5.22
N THR A 306 -4.11 15.64 -5.46
CA THR A 306 -3.82 15.03 -6.77
C THR A 306 -4.29 13.59 -6.89
N LYS A 307 -4.78 12.96 -5.81
CA LYS A 307 -5.03 11.51 -5.78
C LYS A 307 -6.13 11.06 -6.74
N ASN A 308 -7.23 11.80 -6.83
CA ASN A 308 -8.28 11.50 -7.82
C ASN A 308 -7.72 11.63 -9.25
N SER A 309 -6.93 12.67 -9.54
CA SER A 309 -6.29 12.84 -10.85
C SER A 309 -5.32 11.70 -11.18
N ARG A 310 -4.48 11.29 -10.22
CA ARG A 310 -3.56 10.16 -10.35
C ARG A 310 -4.31 8.89 -10.68
N MET A 311 -5.36 8.57 -9.91
CA MET A 311 -6.21 7.41 -10.12
C MET A 311 -6.78 7.42 -11.54
N GLN A 312 -7.45 8.50 -11.97
CA GLN A 312 -8.05 8.54 -13.31
C GLN A 312 -7.01 8.43 -14.43
N THR A 313 -5.81 9.00 -14.23
CA THR A 313 -4.72 8.92 -15.20
C THR A 313 -4.23 7.48 -15.36
N VAL A 314 -3.99 6.76 -14.26
CA VAL A 314 -3.53 5.37 -14.34
C VAL A 314 -4.63 4.42 -14.80
N CYS A 315 -5.89 4.65 -14.44
CA CYS A 315 -7.02 3.89 -14.99
C CYS A 315 -7.12 4.06 -16.51
N THR A 316 -6.89 5.29 -17.01
CA THR A 316 -6.87 5.54 -18.45
C THR A 316 -5.70 4.82 -19.13
N ALA A 317 -4.50 4.87 -18.54
CA ALA A 317 -3.34 4.14 -19.04
C ALA A 317 -3.59 2.62 -19.08
N ALA A 318 -4.19 2.05 -18.03
CA ALA A 318 -4.54 0.64 -17.95
C ALA A 318 -5.57 0.23 -19.02
N LYS A 319 -6.63 1.03 -19.22
CA LYS A 319 -7.61 0.78 -20.29
C LYS A 319 -6.97 0.83 -21.67
N ASN A 320 -6.08 1.80 -21.92
CA ASN A 320 -5.34 1.90 -23.18
C ASN A 320 -4.37 0.74 -23.40
N ALA A 321 -3.87 0.13 -22.31
CA ALA A 321 -3.06 -1.08 -22.34
C ALA A 321 -3.87 -2.39 -22.50
N GLY A 322 -5.19 -2.30 -22.72
CA GLY A 322 -6.06 -3.46 -22.91
C GLY A 322 -6.46 -4.17 -21.61
N ILE A 323 -6.29 -3.54 -20.45
CA ILE A 323 -6.74 -4.08 -19.16
C ILE A 323 -8.22 -3.76 -18.98
N VAL A 324 -9.03 -4.80 -18.73
CA VAL A 324 -10.44 -4.66 -18.33
C VAL A 324 -10.51 -4.36 -16.84
N ILE A 325 -11.07 -3.20 -16.48
CA ILE A 325 -11.17 -2.75 -15.09
C ILE A 325 -12.61 -2.89 -14.62
N TYR A 326 -12.81 -3.76 -13.63
CA TYR A 326 -14.02 -3.86 -12.84
C TYR A 326 -13.90 -2.97 -11.60
N GLY A 327 -14.86 -2.08 -11.39
CA GLY A 327 -14.92 -1.19 -10.24
C GLY A 327 -16.05 -1.57 -9.31
N ILE A 328 -15.74 -1.83 -8.04
CA ILE A 328 -16.72 -2.13 -6.99
C ILE A 328 -16.66 -1.01 -5.94
N ALA A 329 -17.70 -0.18 -5.92
CA ALA A 329 -17.94 0.77 -4.84
C ALA A 329 -18.83 0.09 -3.79
N PHE A 330 -18.28 -0.21 -2.63
CA PHE A 330 -18.96 -0.98 -1.59
C PHE A 330 -19.31 -0.08 -0.40
N GLU A 331 -20.57 0.32 -0.28
CA GLU A 331 -20.99 1.29 0.75
C GLU A 331 -20.19 2.60 0.73
N ALA A 332 -19.63 2.95 -0.43
CA ALA A 332 -18.74 4.09 -0.61
C ALA A 332 -19.49 5.43 -0.66
N PRO A 333 -18.86 6.54 -0.24
CA PRO A 333 -19.41 7.88 -0.42
C PRO A 333 -19.55 8.24 -1.91
N SER A 334 -20.32 9.29 -2.21
CA SER A 334 -20.63 9.71 -3.58
C SER A 334 -19.39 10.01 -4.43
N ASP A 335 -18.36 10.64 -3.86
CA ASP A 335 -17.09 10.88 -4.58
C ASP A 335 -16.40 9.54 -4.89
N GLY A 336 -16.29 8.63 -3.90
CA GLY A 336 -15.72 7.30 -4.10
C GLY A 336 -16.42 6.51 -5.21
N GLN A 337 -17.76 6.48 -5.19
CA GLN A 337 -18.58 5.89 -6.25
C GLN A 337 -18.28 6.52 -7.62
N THR A 338 -18.19 7.85 -7.69
CA THR A 338 -17.87 8.57 -8.93
C THR A 338 -16.48 8.19 -9.46
N GLN A 339 -15.46 8.18 -8.60
CA GLN A 339 -14.09 7.87 -9.02
C GLN A 339 -13.96 6.42 -9.52
N ILE A 340 -14.59 5.47 -8.84
CA ILE A 340 -14.56 4.05 -9.23
C ILE A 340 -15.32 3.82 -10.53
N ARG A 341 -16.49 4.44 -10.71
CA ARG A 341 -17.24 4.37 -11.97
C ARG A 341 -16.41 4.90 -13.15
N ASN A 342 -15.74 6.03 -12.98
CA ASN A 342 -14.90 6.62 -14.04
C ASN A 342 -13.64 5.77 -14.35
N CYS A 343 -13.12 5.07 -13.34
CA CYS A 343 -11.99 4.17 -13.51
C CYS A 343 -12.36 2.90 -14.28
N ALA A 344 -13.56 2.35 -14.04
CA ALA A 344 -14.05 1.14 -14.70
C ALA A 344 -14.03 1.25 -16.24
N THR A 345 -13.93 0.10 -16.93
CA THR A 345 -13.85 0.05 -18.40
C THR A 345 -15.12 0.55 -19.08
N SER A 346 -16.28 0.25 -18.51
CA SER A 346 -17.57 0.81 -18.93
C SER A 346 -18.57 0.73 -17.78
N ASP A 347 -19.76 1.30 -17.96
CA ASP A 347 -20.83 1.21 -16.96
C ASP A 347 -21.20 -0.24 -16.61
N ALA A 348 -21.03 -1.20 -17.54
CA ALA A 348 -21.26 -2.62 -17.30
C ALA A 348 -20.19 -3.29 -16.40
N HIS A 349 -19.05 -2.63 -16.23
CA HIS A 349 -17.95 -3.07 -15.36
C HIS A 349 -17.98 -2.38 -13.99
N TYR A 350 -18.96 -1.50 -13.74
CA TYR A 350 -19.13 -0.81 -12.48
C TYR A 350 -20.24 -1.45 -11.64
N PHE A 351 -19.95 -1.67 -10.36
CA PHE A 351 -20.89 -2.17 -9.38
C PHE A 351 -20.95 -1.27 -8.16
N ASN A 352 -22.15 -0.96 -7.72
CA ASN A 352 -22.42 -0.34 -6.42
C ASN A 352 -23.07 -1.38 -5.53
N ALA A 353 -22.42 -1.75 -4.43
CA ALA A 353 -22.80 -2.88 -3.59
C ALA A 353 -22.94 -2.47 -2.13
N ASN A 354 -23.82 -3.16 -1.40
CA ASN A 354 -24.07 -2.93 0.02
C ASN A 354 -24.18 -4.26 0.78
N GLY A 355 -23.72 -4.32 2.03
CA GLY A 355 -23.89 -5.51 2.88
C GLY A 355 -23.42 -6.82 2.22
N LEU A 356 -24.34 -7.76 2.01
CA LEU A 356 -24.07 -9.09 1.44
C LEU A 356 -24.05 -9.11 -0.10
N GLU A 357 -24.43 -8.01 -0.76
CA GLU A 357 -24.44 -7.93 -2.23
C GLU A 357 -23.04 -8.07 -2.83
N ILE A 358 -22.00 -7.80 -2.03
CA ILE A 358 -20.60 -7.94 -2.46
C ILE A 358 -20.27 -9.35 -2.95
N SER A 359 -20.81 -10.40 -2.32
CA SER A 359 -20.67 -11.79 -2.79
C SER A 359 -21.34 -12.01 -4.14
N THR A 360 -22.49 -11.39 -4.38
CA THR A 360 -23.17 -11.47 -5.68
C THR A 360 -22.41 -10.72 -6.77
N VAL A 361 -21.82 -9.57 -6.45
CA VAL A 361 -20.97 -8.81 -7.38
C VAL A 361 -19.72 -9.59 -7.77
N PHE A 362 -19.00 -10.15 -6.80
CA PHE A 362 -17.81 -10.95 -7.08
C PHE A 362 -18.13 -12.19 -7.93
N ARG A 363 -19.24 -12.89 -7.65
CA ARG A 363 -19.71 -13.99 -8.51
C ARG A 363 -20.07 -13.53 -9.93
N ALA A 364 -20.71 -12.37 -10.07
CA ALA A 364 -21.04 -11.82 -11.38
C ALA A 364 -19.78 -11.51 -12.20
N ILE A 365 -18.76 -10.91 -11.58
CA ILE A 365 -17.47 -10.64 -12.24
C ILE A 365 -16.79 -11.94 -12.63
N ALA A 366 -16.71 -12.93 -11.73
CA ALA A 366 -16.11 -14.23 -12.05
C ALA A 366 -16.82 -14.94 -13.23
N SER A 367 -18.15 -14.85 -13.28
CA SER A 367 -18.95 -15.38 -14.39
C SER A 367 -18.67 -14.64 -15.71
N GLN A 368 -18.57 -13.31 -15.69
CA GLN A 368 -18.22 -12.53 -16.89
C GLN A 368 -16.81 -12.87 -17.39
N ILE A 369 -15.83 -12.99 -16.49
CA ILE A 369 -14.47 -13.43 -16.84
C ILE A 369 -14.53 -14.81 -17.49
N SER A 370 -15.28 -15.75 -16.90
CA SER A 370 -15.43 -17.10 -17.44
C SER A 370 -16.08 -17.10 -18.83
N TYR A 371 -17.12 -16.29 -19.04
CA TYR A 371 -17.79 -16.15 -20.34
C TYR A 371 -16.88 -15.56 -21.41
N LEU A 372 -16.12 -14.51 -21.09
CA LEU A 372 -15.19 -13.87 -22.03
C LEU A 372 -14.12 -14.83 -22.55
N ARG A 373 -13.82 -15.90 -21.81
CA ARG A 373 -12.88 -16.95 -22.23
C ARG A 373 -13.49 -17.93 -23.22
N LEU A 374 -14.79 -18.18 -23.12
CA LEU A 374 -15.50 -19.11 -24.01
C LEU A 374 -15.81 -18.49 -25.38
N THR A 375 -15.84 -17.15 -25.47
CA THR A 375 -16.28 -16.43 -26.67
C THR A 375 -15.19 -15.74 -27.46
N GLN A 376 -13.99 -15.57 -26.89
CA GLN A 376 -12.85 -15.02 -27.62
C GLN A 376 -12.28 -16.03 -28.58
#